data_AF-A0A9D0R9Z3-F1
#
_entry.id   AF-A0A9D0R9Z3-F1
#
_cell.length_a   1.000
_cell.length_b   1.000
_cell.length_c   1.000
_cell.angle_alpha   90.00
_cell.angle_beta   90.00
_cell.angle_gamma   90.00
#
_symmetry.space_group_name_H-M   'P 1'
#
loop_
_entity.id
_entity.type
_entity.pdbx_description
1 polymer ?
#
loop_
_entity_poly.entity_id
_entity_poly.type
_entity_poly.pdbx_seq_one_letter_code
_entity_poly.pdbx_strand_id
1 'polypeptide(L)'
;MSSRHDALHETLREGAFSLMVNRGSQRSFTFAQRLRMPLLAGLALPGTVLMTALAGAAPTLLGTKHDFVGLNDRVGVVAMPGLAFSDLGSSCVYCHLPPDRKEADSGAKGGIPGWNRFVPPVGAYDLYDSRTLDNKVRAPSPISMLCLSCHDGTMGVDMTVFKPDGWESADDAALHLRLNGGDSLFNCGKCHNGRVAHNISIKHIGTDLTNDHPFSMTYAGLTNKDPDFRTPDGPYGFDNGVKLYDGKVECATCHNVHNPDVEILLRTRADQLCETCHIK
;
A
#
# COMPACT_ATOMS: atom_id res chain seq x y z
N MET A 1 -61.49 -30.50 6.27
CA MET A 1 -61.91 -29.27 5.57
C MET A 1 -60.65 -28.46 5.32
N SER A 2 -59.83 -28.82 4.32
CA SER A 2 -59.91 -28.49 2.88
C SER A 2 -59.37 -27.09 2.56
N SER A 3 -58.24 -27.08 1.83
CA SER A 3 -57.84 -26.14 0.76
C SER A 3 -57.56 -24.68 1.18
N ARG A 4 -56.44 -24.03 0.81
CA ARG A 4 -55.87 -23.91 -0.53
C ARG A 4 -54.34 -23.71 -0.49
N HIS A 5 -53.64 -24.66 -1.10
CA HIS A 5 -52.38 -24.44 -1.81
C HIS A 5 -52.71 -24.18 -3.30
N ASP A 6 -51.74 -23.61 -4.02
CA ASP A 6 -51.67 -23.47 -5.48
C ASP A 6 -52.52 -22.38 -6.15
N ALA A 7 -51.84 -21.29 -6.55
CA ALA A 7 -51.83 -20.78 -7.92
C ALA A 7 -50.95 -19.52 -7.97
N LEU A 8 -49.97 -19.51 -8.87
CA LEU A 8 -49.61 -18.42 -9.78
C LEU A 8 -48.19 -18.68 -10.32
N HIS A 9 -48.10 -19.68 -11.20
CA HIS A 9 -47.10 -19.73 -12.25
C HIS A 9 -47.68 -19.02 -13.48
N GLU A 10 -46.79 -18.37 -14.24
CA GLU A 10 -46.93 -18.03 -15.65
C GLU A 10 -47.65 -16.71 -16.00
N THR A 11 -46.85 -15.66 -16.24
CA THR A 11 -46.90 -14.83 -17.47
C THR A 11 -45.89 -13.70 -17.34
N LEU A 12 -44.69 -13.81 -17.93
CA LEU A 12 -43.94 -12.65 -18.48
C LEU A 12 -42.94 -13.18 -19.52
N ARG A 13 -43.42 -13.29 -20.76
CA ARG A 13 -42.62 -13.40 -21.98
C ARG A 13 -42.19 -12.00 -22.42
N GLU A 14 -40.94 -11.94 -22.88
CA GLU A 14 -40.45 -11.09 -23.97
C GLU A 14 -40.33 -9.57 -23.72
N GLY A 15 -39.07 -9.14 -23.52
CA GLY A 15 -38.66 -7.74 -23.47
C GLY A 15 -37.14 -7.60 -23.36
N ALA A 16 -36.39 -8.24 -24.27
CA ALA A 16 -34.95 -8.10 -24.35
C ALA A 16 -34.58 -6.70 -24.86
N PHE A 17 -34.21 -5.80 -23.95
CA PHE A 17 -33.63 -4.51 -24.30
C PHE A 17 -32.14 -4.69 -24.59
N SER A 18 -31.82 -4.73 -25.88
CA SER A 18 -30.46 -4.85 -26.41
C SER A 18 -29.72 -3.52 -26.26
N LEU A 19 -28.86 -3.39 -25.23
CA LEU A 19 -27.91 -2.28 -25.15
C LEU A 19 -26.63 -2.65 -25.90
N MET A 20 -26.42 -1.97 -27.03
CA MET A 20 -25.24 -2.07 -27.88
C MET A 20 -23.96 -1.71 -27.10
N VAL A 21 -23.11 -2.69 -26.83
CA VAL A 21 -21.70 -2.46 -26.48
C VAL A 21 -20.91 -2.32 -27.78
N ASN A 22 -20.45 -1.10 -28.05
CA ASN A 22 -19.58 -0.77 -29.17
C ASN A 22 -18.19 -1.40 -28.95
N ARG A 23 -17.99 -2.61 -29.48
CA ARG A 23 -16.66 -3.25 -29.55
C ARG A 23 -15.85 -2.62 -30.68
N GLY A 24 -14.96 -1.71 -30.31
CA GLY A 24 -13.92 -1.18 -31.21
C GLY A 24 -13.02 -2.30 -31.74
N SER A 25 -13.11 -2.52 -33.06
CA SER A 25 -12.00 -2.84 -33.98
C SER A 25 -10.81 -3.61 -33.39
N GLN A 26 -10.92 -4.94 -33.28
CA GLN A 26 -9.74 -5.80 -33.26
C GLN A 26 -9.33 -6.12 -34.70
N ARG A 27 -8.25 -5.47 -35.17
CA ARG A 27 -7.61 -5.80 -36.45
C ARG A 27 -6.69 -7.00 -36.25
N SER A 28 -7.16 -8.17 -36.64
CA SER A 28 -6.36 -9.38 -36.78
C SER A 28 -5.36 -9.19 -37.93
N PHE A 29 -4.08 -9.01 -37.62
CA PHE A 29 -3.01 -9.07 -38.62
C PHE A 29 -2.48 -10.50 -38.70
N THR A 30 -2.88 -11.21 -39.76
CA THR A 30 -2.35 -12.52 -40.13
C THR A 30 -0.91 -12.37 -40.64
N PHE A 31 0.03 -12.95 -39.91
CA PHE A 31 1.44 -13.04 -40.30
C PHE A 31 1.63 -14.16 -41.32
N ALA A 32 1.95 -13.80 -42.57
CA ALA A 32 2.42 -14.74 -43.58
C ALA A 32 3.58 -14.09 -44.36
N GLN A 33 4.78 -14.09 -43.78
CA GLN A 33 5.99 -13.63 -44.45
C GLN A 33 6.72 -14.83 -45.07
N ARG A 34 6.71 -14.89 -46.41
CA ARG A 34 7.51 -15.81 -47.22
C ARG A 34 8.98 -15.38 -47.15
N LEU A 35 9.83 -16.27 -46.67
CA LEU A 35 11.28 -16.10 -46.62
C LEU A 35 11.86 -16.15 -48.05
N ARG A 36 12.52 -15.08 -48.49
CA ARG A 36 13.46 -15.09 -49.63
C ARG A 36 14.78 -14.51 -49.14
N MET A 37 15.80 -15.35 -49.03
CA MET A 37 17.18 -14.94 -48.77
C MET A 37 17.82 -14.42 -50.06
N PRO A 38 18.47 -13.24 -50.05
CA PRO A 38 19.59 -12.95 -50.92
C PRO A 38 20.90 -13.14 -50.15
N LEU A 39 21.82 -13.91 -50.72
CA LEU A 39 23.23 -13.91 -50.34
C LEU A 39 23.81 -12.50 -50.54
N LEU A 40 24.40 -11.91 -49.51
CA LEU A 40 25.31 -10.77 -49.64
C LEU A 40 26.55 -10.98 -48.77
N ALA A 41 27.70 -10.83 -49.44
CA ALA A 41 29.04 -11.10 -48.97
C ALA A 41 29.49 -10.15 -47.85
N GLY A 42 30.34 -10.68 -46.97
CA GLY A 42 30.79 -10.03 -45.75
C GLY A 42 31.73 -8.84 -45.95
N LEU A 43 31.54 -7.84 -45.09
CA LEU A 43 32.58 -6.91 -44.64
C LEU A 43 32.51 -6.86 -43.10
N ALA A 44 33.55 -7.36 -42.45
CA ALA A 44 33.70 -7.31 -41.00
C ALA A 44 34.15 -5.91 -40.56
N LEU A 45 33.26 -5.16 -39.90
CA LEU A 45 33.60 -3.96 -39.13
C LEU A 45 33.72 -4.36 -37.64
N PRO A 46 34.70 -3.83 -36.89
CA PRO A 46 34.85 -4.16 -35.48
C PRO A 46 33.66 -3.61 -34.69
N GLY A 47 32.83 -4.53 -34.18
CA GLY A 47 31.66 -4.20 -33.39
C GLY A 47 32.05 -3.59 -32.05
N THR A 48 31.77 -2.31 -31.88
CA THR A 48 31.68 -1.67 -30.57
C THR A 48 30.56 -2.35 -29.79
N VAL A 49 30.93 -3.13 -28.78
CA VAL A 49 29.98 -3.66 -27.80
C VAL A 49 29.49 -2.47 -26.98
N LEU A 50 28.36 -1.92 -27.38
CA LEU A 50 27.60 -0.97 -26.57
C LEU A 50 27.04 -1.75 -25.37
N MET A 51 27.79 -1.75 -24.27
CA MET A 51 27.28 -2.13 -22.95
C MET A 51 26.15 -1.18 -22.60
N THR A 52 24.92 -1.57 -22.94
CA THR A 52 23.73 -0.97 -22.39
C THR A 52 23.74 -1.28 -20.90
N ALA A 53 24.08 -0.28 -20.09
CA ALA A 53 23.82 -0.34 -18.66
C ALA A 53 22.31 -0.58 -18.52
N LEU A 54 21.93 -1.79 -18.10
CA LEU A 54 20.61 -2.04 -17.56
C LEU A 54 20.50 -1.14 -16.33
N ALA A 55 19.88 0.03 -16.51
CA ALA A 55 19.37 0.80 -15.39
C ALA A 55 18.45 -0.16 -14.63
N GLY A 56 18.89 -0.58 -13.44
CA GLY A 56 18.03 -1.37 -12.55
C GLY A 56 16.73 -0.62 -12.40
N ALA A 57 15.61 -1.29 -12.70
CA ALA A 57 14.30 -0.74 -12.46
C ALA A 57 14.25 -0.26 -11.01
N ALA A 58 13.93 1.00 -10.79
CA ALA A 58 13.71 1.50 -9.44
C ALA A 58 12.69 0.58 -8.75
N PRO A 59 12.91 0.20 -7.47
CA PRO A 59 11.96 -0.60 -6.72
C PRO A 59 10.57 0.03 -6.86
N THR A 60 9.64 -0.74 -7.41
CA THR A 60 8.31 -0.25 -7.74
C THR A 60 7.35 -0.80 -6.71
N LEU A 61 6.59 0.06 -6.02
CA LEU A 61 5.52 -0.40 -5.13
C LEU A 61 4.42 -1.14 -5.92
N LEU A 62 4.45 -1.06 -7.25
CA LEU A 62 3.47 -1.70 -8.12
C LEU A 62 3.51 -3.23 -7.96
N GLY A 63 2.35 -3.84 -7.84
CA GLY A 63 2.21 -5.27 -7.57
C GLY A 63 2.02 -5.61 -6.09
N THR A 64 2.30 -4.69 -5.17
CA THR A 64 2.15 -4.93 -3.73
C THR A 64 0.74 -4.73 -3.21
N LYS A 65 0.52 -5.06 -1.93
CA LYS A 65 -0.69 -4.70 -1.18
C LYS A 65 -0.87 -3.18 -1.02
N HIS A 66 0.19 -2.39 -1.20
CA HIS A 66 0.16 -0.92 -1.13
C HIS A 66 0.02 -0.27 -2.50
N ASP A 67 -0.29 -1.05 -3.54
CA ASP A 67 -0.54 -0.51 -4.87
C ASP A 67 -2.04 -0.46 -5.16
N PHE A 68 -2.57 0.74 -4.98
CA PHE A 68 -3.99 1.07 -5.02
C PHE A 68 -4.55 1.28 -6.43
N VAL A 69 -3.71 1.45 -7.46
CA VAL A 69 -4.12 1.65 -8.86
C VAL A 69 -4.56 0.34 -9.55
N GLY A 70 -4.30 -0.82 -8.94
CA GLY A 70 -4.63 -2.13 -9.50
C GLY A 70 -5.33 -3.07 -8.53
N LEU A 71 -5.77 -2.58 -7.37
CA LEU A 71 -6.33 -3.44 -6.32
C LEU A 71 -7.62 -4.13 -6.77
N ASN A 72 -8.42 -3.48 -7.62
CA ASN A 72 -9.63 -4.04 -8.23
C ASN A 72 -9.33 -5.09 -9.31
N ASP A 73 -8.30 -4.89 -10.12
CA ASP A 73 -7.92 -5.81 -11.21
C ASP A 73 -7.18 -7.06 -10.71
N ARG A 74 -6.45 -6.96 -9.60
CA ARG A 74 -5.55 -8.03 -9.09
C ARG A 74 -6.21 -9.17 -8.38
N VAL A 75 -7.36 -8.93 -7.76
CA VAL A 75 -8.02 -9.95 -6.95
C VAL A 75 -8.93 -10.85 -7.80
N GLY A 76 -9.11 -10.56 -9.10
CA GLY A 76 -9.98 -11.32 -9.99
C GLY A 76 -11.44 -11.39 -9.53
N VAL A 77 -11.80 -10.64 -8.47
CA VAL A 77 -13.14 -10.50 -7.94
C VAL A 77 -13.64 -9.12 -8.31
N VAL A 78 -14.75 -9.09 -9.05
CA VAL A 78 -15.54 -7.90 -9.44
C VAL A 78 -16.23 -7.26 -8.21
N ALA A 79 -15.81 -7.59 -7.00
CA ALA A 79 -16.44 -7.11 -5.79
C ALA A 79 -15.96 -5.68 -5.51
N MET A 80 -16.80 -4.70 -5.89
CA MET A 80 -16.73 -3.28 -5.53
C MET A 80 -15.66 -2.41 -6.23
N PRO A 81 -15.38 -2.56 -7.55
CA PRO A 81 -14.54 -1.59 -8.26
C PRO A 81 -15.15 -0.19 -8.15
N GLY A 82 -14.37 0.77 -7.65
CA GLY A 82 -14.80 2.16 -7.43
C GLY A 82 -15.78 2.37 -6.26
N LEU A 83 -16.19 1.31 -5.56
CA LEU A 83 -17.10 1.42 -4.39
C LEU A 83 -16.37 1.25 -3.06
N ALA A 84 -15.26 0.51 -3.01
CA ALA A 84 -14.54 0.31 -1.75
C ALA A 84 -13.74 1.55 -1.33
N PHE A 85 -13.08 2.18 -2.29
CA PHE A 85 -12.20 3.32 -2.09
C PHE A 85 -12.08 4.13 -3.40
N SER A 86 -11.78 5.42 -3.31
CA SER A 86 -11.59 6.31 -4.44
C SER A 86 -10.30 5.93 -5.18
N ASP A 87 -10.39 5.66 -6.48
CA ASP A 87 -9.22 5.54 -7.34
C ASP A 87 -8.69 6.95 -7.68
N LEU A 88 -7.45 7.22 -7.28
CA LEU A 88 -6.78 8.50 -7.52
C LEU A 88 -5.78 8.43 -8.69
N GLY A 89 -5.76 7.34 -9.45
CA GLY A 89 -4.95 7.19 -10.66
C GLY A 89 -3.44 7.03 -10.44
N SER A 90 -2.96 7.10 -9.20
CA SER A 90 -1.57 6.83 -8.82
C SER A 90 -1.48 6.24 -7.42
N SER A 91 -0.66 5.22 -7.23
CA SER A 91 -0.51 4.59 -5.91
C SER A 91 0.32 5.45 -4.96
N CYS A 92 1.12 6.36 -5.49
CA CYS A 92 1.94 7.26 -4.68
C CYS A 92 1.10 8.34 -3.98
N VAL A 93 -0.03 8.77 -4.56
CA VAL A 93 -0.82 9.89 -4.02
C VAL A 93 -1.55 9.54 -2.72
N TYR A 94 -1.71 8.26 -2.41
CA TYR A 94 -2.22 7.83 -1.11
C TYR A 94 -1.25 8.12 0.03
N CYS A 95 0.03 8.36 -0.26
CA CYS A 95 1.05 8.66 0.76
C CYS A 95 1.65 10.05 0.54
N HIS A 96 2.14 10.32 -0.66
CA HIS A 96 2.89 11.53 -0.99
C HIS A 96 1.98 12.62 -1.55
N LEU A 97 2.38 13.87 -1.31
CA LEU A 97 1.75 15.02 -1.96
C LEU A 97 1.76 14.81 -3.48
N PRO A 98 0.64 15.09 -4.17
CA PRO A 98 0.59 15.06 -5.63
C PRO A 98 1.74 15.92 -6.22
N PRO A 99 2.34 15.53 -7.37
CA PRO A 99 3.45 16.29 -7.97
C PRO A 99 3.11 17.76 -8.26
N ASP A 100 1.86 18.04 -8.61
CA ASP A 100 1.24 19.36 -8.82
C ASP A 100 1.09 20.17 -7.52
N ARG A 101 1.24 19.52 -6.36
CA ARG A 101 0.99 20.07 -5.02
C ARG A 101 2.18 19.83 -4.08
N LYS A 102 3.39 19.64 -4.63
CA LYS A 102 4.58 19.25 -3.85
C LYS A 102 4.95 20.18 -2.68
N GLU A 103 4.60 21.46 -2.76
CA GLU A 103 4.85 22.47 -1.71
C GLU A 103 3.62 22.72 -0.81
N ALA A 104 2.56 21.92 -0.95
CA ALA A 104 1.32 22.15 -0.22
C ALA A 104 1.47 21.81 1.27
N ASP A 105 0.99 22.70 2.12
CA ASP A 105 0.95 22.46 3.56
C ASP A 105 -0.22 21.56 3.93
N SER A 106 0.04 20.25 3.93
CA SER A 106 -0.87 19.23 4.47
C SER A 106 -1.28 19.49 5.93
N GLY A 107 -0.37 19.99 6.77
CA GLY A 107 -0.61 20.21 8.21
C GLY A 107 -1.69 21.26 8.45
N ALA A 108 -1.67 22.35 7.68
CA ALA A 108 -2.70 23.39 7.71
C ALA A 108 -4.12 22.89 7.34
N LYS A 109 -4.25 21.68 6.80
CA LYS A 109 -5.52 21.03 6.43
C LYS A 109 -5.86 19.82 7.31
N GLY A 110 -5.20 19.66 8.47
CA GLY A 110 -5.38 18.50 9.34
C GLY A 110 -4.68 17.23 8.85
N GLY A 111 -3.75 17.39 7.90
CA GLY A 111 -2.88 16.34 7.40
C GLY A 111 -1.67 16.09 8.28
N ILE A 112 -1.04 14.94 8.08
CA ILE A 112 0.29 14.65 8.61
C ILE A 112 1.29 15.53 7.83
N PRO A 113 2.08 16.39 8.47
CA PRO A 113 2.97 17.32 7.78
C PRO A 113 3.91 16.62 6.79
N GLY A 114 3.85 17.04 5.52
CA GLY A 114 4.66 16.51 4.41
C GLY A 114 4.05 15.29 3.72
N TRP A 115 2.88 14.82 4.15
CA TRP A 115 2.22 13.63 3.63
C TRP A 115 0.80 13.92 3.18
N ASN A 116 0.34 13.20 2.17
CA ASN A 116 -1.02 13.34 1.65
C ASN A 116 -2.05 12.50 2.39
N ARG A 117 -1.94 12.42 3.72
CA ARG A 117 -2.84 11.67 4.60
C ARG A 117 -3.33 12.54 5.74
N PHE A 118 -4.60 12.41 6.10
CA PHE A 118 -5.10 13.04 7.32
C PHE A 118 -4.47 12.41 8.56
N VAL A 119 -4.34 13.21 9.62
CA VAL A 119 -4.04 12.67 10.95
C VAL A 119 -5.25 11.82 11.37
N PRO A 120 -5.06 10.54 11.75
CA PRO A 120 -6.18 9.72 12.20
C PRO A 120 -6.89 10.36 13.40
N PRO A 121 -8.24 10.27 13.48
CA PRO A 121 -9.05 11.00 14.46
C PRO A 121 -8.98 10.45 15.90
N VAL A 122 -7.99 9.63 16.22
CA VAL A 122 -7.89 8.91 17.49
C VAL A 122 -7.35 9.80 18.60
N GLY A 123 -7.91 9.65 19.81
CA GLY A 123 -7.52 10.45 20.98
C GLY A 123 -6.19 10.04 21.61
N ALA A 124 -5.77 8.79 21.46
CA ALA A 124 -4.47 8.28 21.88
C ALA A 124 -4.19 6.89 21.25
N TYR A 125 -2.91 6.53 21.20
CA TYR A 125 -2.42 5.17 20.92
C TYR A 125 -1.82 4.60 22.21
N ASP A 126 -2.11 3.33 22.50
CA ASP A 126 -1.52 2.63 23.64
C ASP A 126 -0.20 2.01 23.19
N LEU A 127 0.89 2.77 23.30
CA LEU A 127 2.22 2.32 22.90
C LEU A 127 2.83 1.36 23.93
N TYR A 128 3.70 0.47 23.46
CA TYR A 128 4.52 -0.37 24.33
C TYR A 128 5.22 0.47 25.42
N ASP A 129 5.02 0.06 26.67
CA ASP A 129 5.73 0.60 27.82
C ASP A 129 6.16 -0.55 28.74
N SER A 130 7.34 -0.44 29.33
CA SER A 130 7.84 -1.39 30.31
C SER A 130 8.72 -0.70 31.35
N ARG A 131 8.98 -1.37 32.47
CA ARG A 131 9.82 -0.82 33.54
C ARG A 131 11.29 -0.64 33.13
N THR A 132 11.73 -1.38 32.12
CA THR A 132 13.09 -1.37 31.59
C THR A 132 13.22 -0.56 30.31
N LEU A 133 12.15 0.11 29.86
CA LEU A 133 12.19 1.00 28.71
C LEU A 133 12.47 2.43 29.19
N ASP A 134 13.65 2.94 28.86
CA ASP A 134 14.07 4.28 29.23
C ASP A 134 13.43 5.37 28.35
N ASN A 135 13.39 5.12 27.04
CA ASN A 135 12.88 6.10 26.07
C ASN A 135 11.38 5.96 25.86
N LYS A 136 10.60 6.51 26.79
CA LYS A 136 9.13 6.47 26.74
C LYS A 136 8.57 7.44 25.71
N VAL A 137 7.81 6.90 24.76
CA VAL A 137 7.07 7.67 23.75
C VAL A 137 5.59 7.65 24.11
N ARG A 138 4.91 8.79 23.96
CA ARG A 138 3.48 8.95 24.30
C ARG A 138 2.58 9.18 23.09
N ALA A 139 3.18 9.36 21.91
CA ALA A 139 2.47 9.54 20.66
C ALA A 139 3.35 9.11 19.47
N PRO A 140 2.78 8.46 18.44
CA PRO A 140 3.48 8.22 17.18
C PRO A 140 4.02 9.51 16.56
N SER A 141 5.21 9.43 15.96
CA SER A 141 5.76 10.48 15.12
C SER A 141 5.00 10.56 13.79
N PRO A 142 5.16 11.65 13.01
CA PRO A 142 4.51 11.77 11.70
C PRO A 142 4.78 10.59 10.75
N ILE A 143 5.97 9.99 10.79
CA ILE A 143 6.34 8.88 9.89
C ILE A 143 5.59 7.61 10.25
N SER A 144 5.52 7.24 11.53
CA SER A 144 4.75 6.07 11.95
C SER A 144 3.25 6.33 11.87
N MET A 145 2.82 7.57 12.12
CA MET A 145 1.43 7.99 11.96
C MET A 145 0.94 7.87 10.51
N LEU A 146 1.82 8.01 9.52
CA LEU A 146 1.47 7.74 8.12
C LEU A 146 1.00 6.29 7.94
N CYS A 147 1.77 5.32 8.46
CA CYS A 147 1.41 3.91 8.39
C CYS A 147 0.11 3.65 9.14
N LEU A 148 0.02 4.18 10.37
CA LEU A 148 -1.15 4.00 11.22
C LEU A 148 -2.40 4.68 10.64
N SER A 149 -2.28 5.74 9.84
CA SER A 149 -3.45 6.35 9.19
C SER A 149 -4.24 5.36 8.34
N CYS A 150 -3.62 4.29 7.83
CA CYS A 150 -4.32 3.17 7.21
C CYS A 150 -4.53 2.02 8.20
N HIS A 151 -3.47 1.65 8.93
CA HIS A 151 -3.41 0.42 9.72
C HIS A 151 -4.10 0.46 11.08
N ASP A 152 -4.44 1.63 11.60
CA ASP A 152 -5.21 1.76 12.85
C ASP A 152 -6.69 1.38 12.66
N GLY A 153 -7.16 1.37 11.41
CA GLY A 153 -8.52 1.02 11.03
C GLY A 153 -9.57 2.07 11.42
N THR A 154 -9.19 3.34 11.61
CA THR A 154 -10.11 4.41 12.05
C THR A 154 -10.61 5.32 10.92
N MET A 155 -9.86 5.40 9.82
CA MET A 155 -10.21 6.17 8.63
C MET A 155 -10.09 5.33 7.35
N GLY A 156 -10.72 5.80 6.28
CA GLY A 156 -10.65 5.13 4.97
C GLY A 156 -9.23 5.11 4.41
N VAL A 157 -8.89 4.05 3.68
CA VAL A 157 -7.55 3.87 3.07
C VAL A 157 -7.24 4.92 1.99
N ASP A 158 -8.27 5.56 1.45
CA ASP A 158 -8.27 6.59 0.40
C ASP A 158 -8.48 8.02 0.89
N MET A 159 -8.60 8.21 2.20
CA MET A 159 -8.75 9.52 2.83
C MET A 159 -7.46 10.35 2.76
N THR A 160 -7.27 11.02 1.63
CA THR A 160 -6.13 11.90 1.35
C THR A 160 -6.48 13.38 1.52
N VAL A 161 -5.48 14.20 1.87
CA VAL A 161 -5.66 15.65 2.10
C VAL A 161 -5.90 16.40 0.80
N PHE A 162 -5.14 16.01 -0.24
CA PHE A 162 -5.21 16.55 -1.59
C PHE A 162 -5.57 15.41 -2.54
N LYS A 163 -6.35 15.76 -3.56
CA LYS A 163 -6.65 14.91 -4.70
C LYS A 163 -5.81 15.42 -5.89
N PRO A 164 -5.35 14.55 -6.80
CA PRO A 164 -4.67 14.99 -8.01
C PRO A 164 -5.55 15.94 -8.83
N ASP A 165 -4.91 16.89 -9.52
CA ASP A 165 -5.62 17.73 -10.50
C ASP A 165 -6.30 16.87 -11.59
N GLY A 166 -7.53 17.23 -11.93
CA GLY A 166 -8.36 16.47 -12.90
C GLY A 166 -9.08 15.26 -12.31
N TRP A 167 -8.97 15.02 -11.00
CA TRP A 167 -9.82 14.05 -10.32
C TRP A 167 -11.24 14.60 -10.16
N GLU A 168 -12.22 13.93 -10.77
CA GLU A 168 -13.62 14.33 -10.77
C GLU A 168 -14.36 13.70 -9.59
N SER A 169 -14.65 14.51 -8.57
CA SER A 169 -15.34 14.04 -7.36
C SER A 169 -16.80 13.66 -7.59
N ALA A 170 -17.41 14.15 -8.67
CA ALA A 170 -18.82 13.91 -8.98
C ALA A 170 -19.14 12.44 -9.29
N ASP A 171 -18.14 11.69 -9.74
CA ASP A 171 -18.27 10.27 -10.09
C ASP A 171 -17.81 9.33 -8.97
N ASP A 172 -17.31 9.89 -7.85
CA ASP A 172 -16.82 9.09 -6.73
C ASP A 172 -17.96 8.61 -5.84
N ALA A 173 -18.22 7.30 -5.89
CA ALA A 173 -19.20 6.61 -5.06
C ALA A 173 -18.53 5.75 -3.97
N ALA A 174 -17.26 6.01 -3.67
CA ALA A 174 -16.51 5.25 -2.69
C ALA A 174 -17.14 5.31 -1.29
N LEU A 175 -17.20 4.16 -0.63
CA LEU A 175 -17.63 4.00 0.75
C LEU A 175 -16.49 4.27 1.76
N HIS A 176 -15.29 4.61 1.27
CA HIS A 176 -14.10 4.91 2.05
C HIS A 176 -13.80 3.85 3.13
N LEU A 177 -13.70 2.59 2.70
CA LEU A 177 -13.54 1.45 3.61
C LEU A 177 -12.25 1.54 4.43
N ARG A 178 -12.37 1.12 5.68
CA ARG A 178 -11.28 1.08 6.65
C ARG A 178 -10.57 -0.27 6.61
N LEU A 179 -9.26 -0.25 6.81
CA LEU A 179 -8.46 -1.47 7.03
C LEU A 179 -8.68 -1.99 8.46
N ASN A 180 -9.88 -2.51 8.69
CA ASN A 180 -10.35 -2.95 9.99
C ASN A 180 -10.93 -4.38 9.87
N GLY A 181 -10.58 -5.26 10.82
CA GLY A 181 -11.01 -6.66 10.81
C GLY A 181 -12.47 -6.91 11.23
N GLY A 182 -13.16 -5.88 11.71
CA GLY A 182 -14.53 -6.00 12.22
C GLY A 182 -15.60 -6.20 11.13
N ASP A 183 -16.74 -6.77 11.54
CA ASP A 183 -17.88 -7.08 10.67
C ASP A 183 -18.83 -5.87 10.51
N SER A 184 -18.39 -4.87 9.76
CA SER A 184 -19.19 -3.69 9.40
C SER A 184 -19.06 -3.38 7.92
N LEU A 185 -20.10 -2.77 7.33
CA LEU A 185 -20.09 -2.41 5.90
C LEU A 185 -18.95 -1.45 5.52
N PHE A 186 -18.50 -0.64 6.47
CA PHE A 186 -17.40 0.32 6.27
C PHE A 186 -16.01 -0.27 6.56
N ASN A 187 -15.92 -1.57 6.83
CA ASN A 187 -14.68 -2.26 7.15
C ASN A 187 -14.37 -3.31 6.09
N CYS A 188 -13.13 -3.34 5.61
CA CYS A 188 -12.68 -4.40 4.71
C CYS A 188 -12.90 -5.80 5.31
N GLY A 189 -12.79 -5.94 6.64
CA GLY A 189 -12.95 -7.19 7.39
C GLY A 189 -14.27 -7.91 7.20
N LYS A 190 -15.37 -7.21 6.88
CA LYS A 190 -16.67 -7.83 6.58
C LYS A 190 -16.58 -8.87 5.46
N CYS A 191 -15.86 -8.52 4.39
CA CYS A 191 -15.62 -9.42 3.25
C CYS A 191 -14.28 -10.16 3.39
N HIS A 192 -13.27 -9.55 4.02
CA HIS A 192 -11.92 -10.08 4.17
C HIS A 192 -11.73 -10.76 5.53
N ASN A 193 -12.59 -11.73 5.84
CA ASN A 193 -12.62 -12.47 7.12
C ASN A 193 -11.97 -13.86 7.07
N GLY A 194 -11.35 -14.23 5.94
CA GLY A 194 -10.79 -15.57 5.71
C GLY A 194 -11.81 -16.62 5.26
N ARG A 195 -13.10 -16.28 5.19
CA ARG A 195 -14.16 -17.15 4.67
C ARG A 195 -14.65 -16.69 3.30
N VAL A 196 -14.95 -15.40 3.16
CA VAL A 196 -15.43 -14.80 1.90
C VAL A 196 -14.25 -14.43 1.00
N ALA A 197 -13.27 -13.72 1.56
CA ALA A 197 -11.99 -13.41 0.93
C ALA A 197 -10.85 -13.64 1.92
N HIS A 198 -9.61 -13.44 1.46
CA HIS A 198 -8.42 -13.53 2.32
C HIS A 198 -8.57 -12.69 3.58
N ASN A 199 -8.02 -13.16 4.71
CA ASN A 199 -8.17 -12.47 5.98
C ASN A 199 -7.29 -11.20 6.04
N ILE A 200 -7.91 -10.05 6.31
CA ILE A 200 -7.21 -8.76 6.46
C ILE A 200 -7.03 -8.33 7.91
N SER A 201 -7.61 -9.05 8.87
CA SER A 201 -7.52 -8.74 10.30
C SER A 201 -6.07 -8.71 10.78
N ILE A 202 -5.19 -9.53 10.18
CA ILE A 202 -3.74 -9.51 10.47
C ILE A 202 -3.01 -8.26 9.95
N LYS A 203 -3.68 -7.41 9.18
CA LYS A 203 -3.18 -6.12 8.67
C LYS A 203 -3.83 -4.94 9.38
N HIS A 204 -4.89 -5.17 10.16
CA HIS A 204 -5.43 -4.20 11.10
C HIS A 204 -4.57 -4.24 12.36
N ILE A 205 -3.69 -3.26 12.51
CA ILE A 205 -2.82 -3.12 13.68
C ILE A 205 -3.65 -2.55 14.84
N GLY A 206 -4.45 -1.52 14.56
CA GLY A 206 -5.29 -0.88 15.57
C GLY A 206 -4.56 0.22 16.35
N THR A 207 -5.15 0.59 17.48
CA THR A 207 -4.63 1.65 18.37
C THR A 207 -3.96 1.11 19.63
N ASP A 208 -4.18 -0.17 19.94
CA ASP A 208 -3.45 -0.89 20.98
C ASP A 208 -2.18 -1.48 20.36
N LEU A 209 -1.04 -0.92 20.75
CA LEU A 209 0.30 -1.22 20.25
C LEU A 209 1.20 -1.71 21.39
N THR A 210 0.59 -2.19 22.48
CA THR A 210 1.30 -2.61 23.69
C THR A 210 2.07 -3.92 23.50
N ASN A 211 1.79 -4.66 22.42
CA ASN A 211 2.50 -5.87 22.01
C ASN A 211 3.44 -5.65 20.80
N ASP A 212 3.52 -4.43 20.27
CA ASP A 212 4.38 -4.10 19.14
C ASP A 212 5.78 -3.68 19.59
N HIS A 213 6.75 -3.82 18.69
CA HIS A 213 8.09 -3.32 18.95
C HIS A 213 8.03 -1.80 19.15
N PRO A 214 8.70 -1.26 20.18
CA PRO A 214 8.68 0.17 20.42
C PRO A 214 9.18 0.99 19.22
N PHE A 215 8.48 2.06 18.90
CA PHE A 215 8.76 2.92 17.75
C PHE A 215 8.47 4.40 18.10
N SER A 216 8.76 5.30 17.15
CA SER A 216 8.74 6.76 17.32
C SER A 216 9.64 7.29 18.43
N MET A 217 10.66 6.49 18.79
CA MET A 217 11.64 6.80 19.83
C MET A 217 13.00 7.05 19.22
N THR A 218 13.78 7.93 19.84
CA THR A 218 15.20 8.08 19.54
C THR A 218 15.92 6.75 19.75
N TYR A 219 16.69 6.33 18.75
CA TYR A 219 17.46 5.11 18.79
C TYR A 219 18.59 5.19 19.84
N ALA A 220 18.64 4.22 20.76
CA ALA A 220 19.55 4.22 21.90
C ALA A 220 21.04 4.19 21.48
N GLY A 221 21.36 3.46 20.41
CA GLY A 221 22.72 3.33 19.87
C GLY A 221 23.31 4.59 19.24
N LEU A 222 22.57 5.71 19.15
CA LEU A 222 23.11 6.98 18.63
C LEU A 222 24.09 7.67 19.57
N THR A 223 23.97 7.43 20.88
CA THR A 223 24.77 8.13 21.89
C THR A 223 25.91 7.28 22.44
N ASN A 224 25.99 6.00 22.06
CA ASN A 224 26.90 4.99 22.62
C ASN A 224 26.87 4.89 24.16
N LYS A 225 25.78 5.36 24.79
CA LYS A 225 25.59 5.29 26.25
C LYS A 225 25.03 3.95 26.71
N ASP A 226 24.30 3.29 25.82
CA ASP A 226 23.72 1.98 26.08
C ASP A 226 24.56 0.92 25.34
N PRO A 227 25.37 0.13 26.05
CA PRO A 227 26.24 -0.88 25.45
C PRO A 227 25.48 -2.07 24.88
N ASP A 228 24.18 -2.21 25.17
CA ASP A 228 23.35 -3.30 24.65
C ASP A 228 22.81 -2.98 23.24
N PHE A 229 23.17 -1.81 22.68
CA PHE A 229 22.77 -1.38 21.34
C PHE A 229 23.96 -1.13 20.42
N ARG A 230 23.84 -1.58 19.18
CA ARG A 230 24.82 -1.34 18.12
C ARG A 230 24.76 0.12 17.65
N THR A 231 25.92 0.73 17.46
CA THR A 231 26.03 2.02 16.77
C THR A 231 25.63 1.84 15.30
N PRO A 232 24.85 2.76 14.70
CA PRO A 232 24.55 2.72 13.27
C PRO A 232 25.82 2.83 12.42
N ASP A 233 25.85 2.12 11.29
CA ASP A 233 26.97 2.14 10.34
C ASP A 233 27.12 3.51 9.64
N GLY A 234 26.04 4.28 9.55
CA GLY A 234 26.04 5.61 8.98
C GLY A 234 24.89 6.51 9.46
N PRO A 235 24.80 7.75 8.95
CA PRO A 235 23.82 8.74 9.41
C PRO A 235 22.37 8.34 9.16
N TYR A 236 22.13 7.36 8.28
CA TYR A 236 20.81 6.89 7.90
C TYR A 236 20.45 5.50 8.45
N GLY A 237 21.28 4.90 9.30
CA GLY A 237 21.04 3.57 9.86
C GLY A 237 22.16 2.57 9.54
N PHE A 238 21.79 1.37 9.13
CA PHE A 238 22.67 0.21 9.02
C PHE A 238 22.86 -0.25 7.56
N ASP A 239 23.98 -0.90 7.29
CA ASP A 239 24.37 -1.36 5.95
C ASP A 239 23.48 -2.50 5.43
N ASN A 240 22.84 -3.25 6.34
CA ASN A 240 21.88 -4.30 5.98
C ASN A 240 20.51 -3.77 5.51
N GLY A 241 20.37 -2.46 5.36
CA GLY A 241 19.18 -1.81 4.80
C GLY A 241 18.19 -1.27 5.83
N VAL A 242 18.32 -1.61 7.11
CA VAL A 242 17.56 -1.01 8.23
C VAL A 242 17.91 0.47 8.34
N LYS A 243 16.88 1.33 8.45
CA LYS A 243 17.06 2.80 8.40
C LYS A 243 16.59 3.49 9.67
N LEU A 244 17.25 4.57 10.05
CA LEU A 244 16.74 5.48 11.07
C LEU A 244 16.19 6.73 10.39
N TYR A 245 15.12 7.29 10.96
CA TYR A 245 14.48 8.48 10.45
C TYR A 245 14.59 9.58 11.49
N ASP A 246 15.36 10.63 11.21
CA ASP A 246 15.70 11.68 12.18
C ASP A 246 16.24 11.13 13.51
N GLY A 247 17.04 10.05 13.41
CA GLY A 247 17.59 9.35 14.56
C GLY A 247 16.57 8.52 15.36
N LYS A 248 15.36 8.33 14.83
CA LYS A 248 14.31 7.53 15.47
C LYS A 248 14.12 6.17 14.81
N VAL A 249 13.68 5.22 15.62
CA VAL A 249 13.11 3.95 15.18
C VAL A 249 11.65 4.21 14.79
N GLU A 250 11.25 3.86 13.57
CA GLU A 250 9.90 4.06 13.04
C GLU A 250 9.41 2.77 12.37
N CYS A 251 8.12 2.68 11.98
CA CYS A 251 7.66 1.54 11.18
C CYS A 251 8.52 1.34 9.91
N ALA A 252 8.89 2.45 9.26
CA ALA A 252 9.74 2.45 8.08
C ALA A 252 11.21 2.07 8.34
N THR A 253 11.64 1.96 9.60
CA THR A 253 12.96 1.46 9.99
C THR A 253 13.14 0.01 9.59
N CYS A 254 12.09 -0.78 9.76
CA CYS A 254 12.05 -2.20 9.46
C CYS A 254 11.35 -2.49 8.12
N HIS A 255 10.32 -1.70 7.79
CA HIS A 255 9.52 -1.89 6.57
C HIS A 255 9.94 -0.93 5.44
N ASN A 256 10.03 -1.44 4.22
CA ASN A 256 10.29 -0.70 2.99
C ASN A 256 9.12 -0.87 2.01
N VAL A 257 8.17 0.06 2.07
CA VAL A 257 6.98 0.10 1.20
C VAL A 257 7.29 0.24 -0.28
N HIS A 258 8.51 0.68 -0.63
CA HIS A 258 8.93 0.81 -2.02
C HIS A 258 9.57 -0.46 -2.59
N ASN A 259 9.83 -1.48 -1.76
CA ASN A 259 10.37 -2.75 -2.23
C ASN A 259 9.25 -3.79 -2.35
N PRO A 260 8.83 -4.15 -3.58
CA PRO A 260 7.72 -5.08 -3.77
C PRO A 260 8.09 -6.55 -3.52
N ASP A 261 9.38 -6.86 -3.52
CA ASP A 261 9.88 -8.23 -3.64
C ASP A 261 10.03 -8.94 -2.28
N VAL A 262 9.62 -8.30 -1.19
CA VAL A 262 9.86 -8.76 0.18
C VAL A 262 8.58 -9.00 0.97
N GLU A 263 8.51 -10.16 1.62
CA GLU A 263 7.41 -10.54 2.48
C GLU A 263 7.27 -9.57 3.67
N ILE A 264 6.05 -9.05 3.88
CA ILE A 264 5.74 -7.99 4.88
C ILE A 264 6.66 -6.76 4.73
N LEU A 265 7.26 -6.55 3.55
CA LEU A 265 8.07 -5.37 3.26
C LEU A 265 9.33 -5.25 4.12
N LEU A 266 9.84 -6.32 4.73
CA LEU A 266 11.01 -6.20 5.62
C LEU A 266 12.28 -5.80 4.84
N ARG A 267 13.08 -4.90 5.43
CA ARG A 267 14.37 -4.42 4.89
C ARG A 267 15.48 -5.45 4.98
N THR A 268 15.40 -6.33 5.97
CA THR A 268 16.29 -7.47 6.19
C THR A 268 15.46 -8.67 6.66
N ARG A 269 16.07 -9.84 6.83
CA ARG A 269 15.36 -11.02 7.30
C ARG A 269 14.88 -10.85 8.74
N ALA A 270 13.73 -11.43 9.07
CA ALA A 270 13.11 -11.32 10.38
C ALA A 270 14.02 -11.83 11.53
N ASP A 271 14.81 -12.88 11.28
CA ASP A 271 15.77 -13.44 12.24
C ASP A 271 16.94 -12.50 12.55
N GLN A 272 17.31 -11.62 11.61
CA GLN A 272 18.43 -10.68 11.76
C GLN A 272 18.01 -9.28 12.22
N LEU A 273 16.71 -8.98 12.16
CA LEU A 273 16.21 -7.64 12.43
C LEU A 273 16.55 -7.18 13.85
N CYS A 274 16.34 -8.07 14.83
CA CYS A 274 16.65 -7.78 16.23
C CYS A 274 18.15 -7.57 16.45
N GLU A 275 18.98 -8.41 15.83
CA GLU A 275 20.45 -8.36 15.96
C GLU A 275 21.08 -7.19 15.22
N THR A 276 20.32 -6.50 14.38
CA THR A 276 20.76 -5.26 13.73
C THR A 276 20.99 -4.16 14.76
N CYS A 277 20.13 -4.12 15.78
CA CYS A 277 20.15 -3.07 16.79
C CYS A 277 20.64 -3.58 18.15
N HIS A 278 20.23 -4.78 18.55
CA HIS A 278 20.51 -5.31 19.89
C HIS A 278 21.76 -6.19 19.90
N ILE A 279 22.58 -5.99 20.92
CA ILE A 279 23.68 -6.86 21.30
C ILE A 279 23.14 -7.77 22.40
N LYS A 280 23.12 -9.08 22.16
CA LYS A 280 22.69 -10.10 23.12
C LYS A 280 23.86 -11.00 23.47
#